data_AF-A0A0T7A7V7-F1
#
_entry.id   AF-A0A0T7A7V7-F1
#
_cell.length_a   1.000
_cell.length_b   1.000
_cell.length_c   1.000
_cell.angle_alpha   90.00
_cell.angle_beta   90.00
_cell.angle_gamma   90.00
#
_symmetry.space_group_name_H-M   'P 1'
#
loop_
_entity.id
_entity.type
_entity.pdbx_description
1 polymer ?
#
loop_
_entity_poly.entity_id
_entity_poly.type
_entity_poly.pdbx_seq_one_letter_code
_entity_poly.pdbx_strand_id
1 'polypeptide(L)'
;MLRTLLTATVLLALAGPSAFALSDIVCDQANMSKLETDVKAMTDEMKKDYANKELAMAKEALASNDNDKCKTHMSNAMKGNDPM
;
A
#
# COMPACT_ATOMS: atom_id res chain seq x y z
N MET A 1 48.17 13.24 -21.06
CA MET A 1 46.89 13.13 -21.80
C MET A 1 46.39 11.70 -21.69
N LEU A 2 45.06 11.53 -21.77
CA LEU A 2 44.23 10.30 -21.62
C LEU A 2 43.61 10.17 -20.23
N ARG A 3 42.58 10.98 -19.90
CA ARG A 3 41.16 10.84 -20.28
C ARG A 3 40.45 9.73 -19.48
N THR A 4 39.69 10.18 -18.48
CA THR A 4 38.28 9.85 -18.24
C THR A 4 37.81 8.48 -18.72
N LEU A 5 37.43 7.59 -17.79
CA LEU A 5 36.28 6.69 -17.97
C LEU A 5 35.62 6.41 -16.60
N LEU A 6 34.57 7.19 -16.33
CA LEU A 6 33.51 6.86 -15.37
C LEU A 6 32.86 5.55 -15.81
N THR A 7 32.93 4.51 -14.99
CA THR A 7 32.10 3.30 -15.16
C THR A 7 30.93 3.40 -14.20
N ALA A 8 29.80 3.86 -14.75
CA ALA A 8 28.52 3.85 -14.06
C ALA A 8 27.98 2.41 -14.05
N THR A 9 28.01 1.76 -12.90
CA THR A 9 27.36 0.47 -12.67
C THR A 9 25.86 0.72 -12.56
N VAL A 10 25.13 0.55 -13.66
CA VAL A 10 23.67 0.49 -13.65
C VAL A 10 23.27 -0.89 -13.15
N LEU A 11 23.00 -0.99 -11.85
CA LEU A 11 22.28 -2.13 -11.27
C LEU A 11 20.80 -1.96 -11.64
N LEU A 12 20.40 -2.61 -12.73
CA LEU A 12 19.00 -2.89 -13.04
C LEU A 12 18.47 -3.86 -11.97
N ALA A 13 17.90 -3.30 -10.90
CA ALA A 13 17.02 -4.05 -10.01
C ALA A 13 15.72 -4.30 -10.77
N LEU A 14 15.63 -5.45 -11.43
CA LEU A 14 14.36 -6.06 -11.82
C LEU A 14 13.64 -6.46 -10.52
N ALA A 15 12.94 -5.51 -9.91
CA ALA A 15 11.90 -5.84 -8.95
C ALA A 15 10.76 -6.46 -9.76
N GLY A 16 10.73 -7.79 -9.80
CA GLY A 16 9.54 -8.53 -10.23
C GLY A 16 8.32 -8.13 -9.40
N PRO A 17 7.09 -8.37 -9.89
CA PRO A 17 5.89 -8.03 -9.17
C PRO A 17 5.88 -8.84 -7.87
N SER A 18 6.13 -8.16 -6.75
CA SER A 18 5.86 -8.70 -5.43
C SER A 18 4.36 -8.93 -5.37
N ALA A 19 3.94 -10.18 -5.57
CA ALA A 19 2.64 -10.63 -5.12
C ALA A 19 2.59 -10.29 -3.62
N PHE A 20 1.81 -9.26 -3.28
CA PHE A 20 1.60 -8.83 -1.91
C PHE A 20 0.96 -10.01 -1.17
N ALA A 21 1.79 -10.78 -0.47
CA ALA A 21 1.31 -11.80 0.43
C ALA A 21 0.43 -11.11 1.48
N LEU A 22 -0.83 -11.54 1.61
CA LEU A 22 -1.78 -11.03 2.60
C LEU A 22 -1.29 -11.16 4.07
N SER A 23 -0.13 -11.78 4.30
CA SER A 23 0.48 -12.03 5.60
C SER A 23 1.27 -10.83 6.18
N ASP A 24 1.57 -9.79 5.39
CA ASP A 24 2.46 -8.68 5.78
C ASP A 24 1.76 -7.35 6.08
N ILE A 25 0.42 -7.33 6.21
CA ILE A 25 -0.27 -6.09 6.57
C ILE A 25 0.05 -5.75 8.03
N VAL A 26 0.87 -4.72 8.22
CA VAL A 26 1.15 -4.13 9.54
C VAL A 26 0.17 -2.99 9.77
N CYS A 27 -0.60 -3.09 10.86
CA CYS A 27 -1.45 -1.99 11.31
C CYS A 27 -0.62 -0.99 12.11
N ASP A 28 -0.05 -0.02 11.41
CA ASP A 28 0.61 1.13 12.02
C ASP A 28 0.27 2.42 11.25
N GLN A 29 0.70 3.55 11.79
CA GLN A 29 0.41 4.85 11.21
C GLN A 29 1.08 5.06 9.84
N ALA A 30 2.24 4.47 9.60
CA ALA A 30 2.96 4.61 8.34
C ALA A 30 2.22 3.88 7.20
N ASN A 31 1.83 2.64 7.45
CA ASN A 31 1.06 1.83 6.53
C ASN A 31 -0.36 2.39 6.33
N MET A 32 -0.97 3.01 7.35
CA MET A 32 -2.21 3.77 7.20
C MET A 32 -2.10 4.96 6.27
N SER A 33 -1.05 5.76 6.43
CA SER A 33 -0.84 6.93 5.59
C SER A 33 -0.58 6.53 4.13
N LYS A 34 0.13 5.42 3.92
CA LYS A 34 0.30 4.83 2.59
C LYS A 34 -1.04 4.39 1.99
N LEU A 35 -1.83 3.62 2.74
CA LEU A 35 -3.14 3.15 2.26
C LEU A 35 -4.07 4.32 1.93
N GLU A 36 -4.09 5.38 2.73
CA GLU A 36 -4.86 6.60 2.42
C GLU A 36 -4.43 7.26 1.11
N THR A 37 -3.13 7.27 0.82
CA THR A 37 -2.59 7.79 -0.44
C THR A 37 -3.04 6.92 -1.61
N ASP A 38 -2.94 5.60 -1.47
CA ASP A 38 -3.37 4.64 -2.48
C ASP A 38 -4.88 4.79 -2.78
N VAL A 39 -5.72 4.92 -1.74
CA VAL A 39 -7.18 5.14 -1.89
C VAL A 39 -7.50 6.47 -2.57
N LYS A 40 -6.77 7.55 -2.25
CA LYS A 40 -6.96 8.86 -2.91
C LYS A 40 -6.65 8.81 -4.41
N ALA A 41 -5.67 7.99 -4.80
CA ALA A 41 -5.25 7.82 -6.19
C ALA A 41 -6.23 6.96 -7.01
N MET A 42 -7.19 6.28 -6.39
CA MET A 42 -8.21 5.49 -7.09
C MET A 42 -9.12 6.38 -7.94
N THR A 43 -9.38 5.93 -9.17
CA THR A 43 -10.21 6.63 -10.17
C THR A 43 -11.60 6.00 -10.35
N ASP A 44 -11.76 4.72 -10.02
CA ASP A 44 -13.07 4.07 -9.98
C ASP A 44 -13.80 4.51 -8.71
N GLU A 45 -14.84 5.33 -8.88
CA GLU A 45 -15.58 5.94 -7.77
C GLU A 45 -16.28 4.91 -6.87
N MET A 46 -16.78 3.80 -7.42
CA MET A 46 -17.44 2.75 -6.63
C MET A 46 -16.43 2.02 -5.75
N LYS A 47 -15.29 1.67 -6.33
CA LYS A 47 -14.19 1.03 -5.60
C LYS A 47 -13.57 1.98 -4.58
N LYS A 48 -13.46 3.26 -4.90
CA LYS A 48 -12.95 4.31 -4.02
C LYS A 48 -13.86 4.56 -2.81
N ASP A 49 -15.19 4.59 -3.01
CA ASP A 49 -16.14 4.70 -1.89
C ASP A 49 -16.01 3.51 -0.93
N TYR A 50 -15.94 2.29 -1.47
CA TYR A 50 -15.71 1.09 -0.66
C TYR A 50 -14.38 1.16 0.11
N ALA A 51 -13.29 1.52 -0.57
CA ALA A 51 -11.99 1.60 0.07
C ALA A 51 -11.91 2.71 1.13
N ASN A 52 -12.60 3.84 0.94
CA ASN A 52 -12.72 4.89 1.96
C ASN A 52 -13.47 4.43 3.21
N LYS A 53 -14.56 3.65 3.06
CA LYS A 53 -15.30 3.07 4.19
C LYS A 53 -14.42 2.15 5.01
N GLU A 54 -13.70 1.24 4.35
CA GLU A 54 -12.79 0.32 5.01
C GLU A 54 -11.60 1.05 5.64
N LEU A 55 -11.05 2.08 4.98
CA LEU A 55 -9.99 2.93 5.55
C LEU A 55 -10.44 3.63 6.85
N ALA A 56 -11.68 4.12 6.91
CA ALA A 56 -12.22 4.74 8.12
C ALA A 56 -12.30 3.72 9.27
N MET A 57 -12.81 2.52 9.01
CA MET A 57 -12.87 1.44 10.00
C MET A 57 -11.48 0.98 10.44
N ALA A 58 -10.49 0.93 9.53
CA ALA A 58 -9.10 0.64 9.87
C ALA A 58 -8.51 1.68 10.83
N LYS A 59 -8.79 2.97 10.61
CA LYS A 59 -8.34 4.07 11.49
C LYS A 59 -8.97 3.98 12.89
N GLU A 60 -10.26 3.67 12.97
CA GLU A 60 -10.95 3.45 14.25
C GLU A 60 -10.37 2.25 15.02
N ALA A 61 -10.10 1.14 14.31
CA ALA A 61 -9.49 -0.04 14.88
C ALA A 61 -8.05 0.23 15.37
N LEU A 62 -7.23 0.96 14.60
CA LEU A 62 -5.90 1.40 15.02
C LEU A 62 -5.97 2.26 16.29
N ALA A 63 -6.88 3.24 16.33
CA ALA A 63 -7.07 4.10 17.51
C ALA A 63 -7.53 3.32 18.75
N SER A 64 -8.24 2.20 18.54
CA SER A 64 -8.69 1.30 19.60
C SER A 64 -7.68 0.19 19.94
N ASN A 65 -6.51 0.18 19.30
CA ASN A 65 -5.48 -0.86 19.44
C ASN A 65 -5.96 -2.28 19.04
N ASP A 66 -7.01 -2.36 18.22
CA ASP A 66 -7.57 -3.60 17.69
C ASP A 66 -6.87 -3.96 16.37
N ASN A 67 -5.67 -4.54 16.52
CA ASN A 67 -4.79 -4.85 15.39
C ASN A 67 -5.41 -5.84 14.38
N ASP A 68 -6.21 -6.81 14.84
CA ASP A 68 -6.81 -7.81 13.97
C ASP A 68 -7.90 -7.21 13.08
N LYS A 69 -8.78 -6.36 13.66
CA LYS A 69 -9.76 -5.61 12.86
C LYS A 69 -9.09 -4.61 11.94
N CYS A 70 -8.07 -3.91 12.42
CA CYS A 70 -7.35 -2.94 11.60
C CYS A 70 -6.76 -3.61 10.35
N LYS A 71 -6.05 -4.74 10.50
CA LYS A 71 -5.51 -5.51 9.36
C LYS A 71 -6.60 -5.99 8.41
N THR A 72 -7.73 -6.43 8.95
CA THR A 72 -8.89 -6.85 8.14
C THR A 72 -9.42 -5.71 7.28
N HIS A 73 -9.66 -4.55 7.88
CA HIS A 73 -10.14 -3.37 7.17
C HIS A 73 -9.10 -2.80 6.19
N MET A 74 -7.81 -2.86 6.53
CA MET A 74 -6.72 -2.56 5.59
C MET A 74 -6.75 -3.45 4.36
N SER A 75 -6.86 -4.76 4.55
CA SER A 75 -6.92 -5.72 3.46
C SER A 75 -8.13 -5.47 2.55
N ASN A 76 -9.28 -5.17 3.14
CA ASN A 76 -10.49 -4.87 2.39
C ASN A 76 -10.37 -3.58 1.58
N ALA A 77 -9.83 -2.51 2.17
CA ALA A 77 -9.55 -1.27 1.44
C ALA A 77 -8.62 -1.51 0.24
N MET A 78 -7.59 -2.36 0.40
CA MET A 78 -6.68 -2.73 -0.68
C MET A 78 -7.36 -3.52 -1.81
N LYS A 79 -8.36 -4.36 -1.52
CA LYS A 79 -9.14 -5.09 -2.55
C LYS A 79 -9.96 -4.16 -3.45
N GLY A 80 -10.35 -2.99 -2.93
CA GLY A 80 -10.92 -1.93 -3.78
C GLY A 80 -9.97 -1.54 -4.91
N ASN A 81 -8.66 -1.63 -4.70
CA ASN A 81 -7.65 -1.32 -5.71
C ASN A 81 -7.29 -2.51 -6.63
N ASP A 82 -7.87 -3.70 -6.39
CA ASP A 82 -7.63 -4.89 -7.19
C ASP A 82 -8.68 -4.99 -8.32
N PRO A 83 -8.29 -5.06 -9.60
CA PRO A 83 -9.17 -5.52 -10.65
C PRO A 83 -9.35 -7.03 -10.52
N MET A 84 -10.38 -7.50 -9.80
CA MET A 84 -10.85 -8.88 -9.93
C MET A 84 -11.10 -9.24 -11.39
#